data_AF-A0A6N8BIG0-F1
#
_entry.id   AF-A0A6N8BIG0-F1
#
_cell.length_a   1.000
_cell.length_b   1.000
_cell.length_c   1.000
_cell.angle_alpha   90.00
_cell.angle_beta   90.00
_cell.angle_gamma   90.00
#
_symmetry.space_group_name_H-M   'P 1'
#
loop_
_entity.id
_entity.type
_entity.pdbx_description
1 polymer ?
#
loop_
_entity_poly.entity_id
_entity_poly.type
_entity_poly.pdbx_seq_one_letter_code
_entity_poly.pdbx_strand_id
1 'polypeptide(L)'
;MEKFLFIKEDILTSLEKEIQEINWILLQKLKKEKSILNTFEFIKISFSTNLLEDINFLNMLSGKDIFKIRHANIIIRDLLEQVIEFIYIAKNPETINDYMGTNINIDELDSQSNLVKGLLNFGKKRYTNGRKSISKMADDINQKINTDENLSLYDMYRILSEQCHNSYFNAILDEVGECETGESDRALTEEQVTYIVLIINHFLKAYR
;
A
#
# COMPACT_ATOMS: atom_id res chain seq x y z
N MET A 1 8.01 20.21 24.31
CA MET A 1 7.64 18.82 24.65
C MET A 1 7.41 18.15 23.31
N GLU A 2 8.34 17.33 22.82
CA GLU A 2 8.22 16.73 21.48
C GLU A 2 6.98 15.82 21.46
N LYS A 3 5.97 16.21 20.69
CA LYS A 3 4.72 15.45 20.55
C LYS A 3 4.87 14.52 19.36
N PHE A 4 5.35 13.32 19.61
CA PHE A 4 5.41 12.29 18.58
C PHE A 4 4.00 11.74 18.32
N LEU A 5 3.64 11.59 17.04
CA LEU A 5 2.41 10.93 16.66
C LEU A 5 2.70 9.48 16.26
N PHE A 6 1.81 8.62 16.72
CA PHE A 6 1.81 7.20 16.44
C PHE A 6 0.38 6.82 16.04
N ILE A 7 0.25 5.69 15.37
CA ILE A 7 -1.05 5.05 15.26
C ILE A 7 -1.43 4.59 16.66
N LYS A 8 -2.65 4.89 17.09
CA LYS A 8 -3.08 4.52 18.45
C LYS A 8 -3.00 3.00 18.64
N GLU A 9 -2.49 2.59 19.79
CA GLU A 9 -2.23 1.18 20.10
C GLU A 9 -3.49 0.31 20.05
N ASP A 10 -4.64 0.87 20.44
CA ASP A 10 -5.95 0.22 20.36
C ASP A 10 -6.37 -0.07 18.91
N ILE A 11 -6.14 0.88 17.99
CA ILE A 11 -6.39 0.69 16.55
C ILE A 11 -5.49 -0.42 16.00
N LEU A 12 -4.20 -0.38 16.32
CA LEU A 12 -3.23 -1.34 15.81
C LEU A 12 -3.53 -2.76 16.31
N THR A 13 -3.73 -2.90 17.62
CA THR A 13 -4.05 -4.18 18.25
C THR A 13 -5.36 -4.76 17.71
N SER A 14 -6.37 -3.92 17.51
CA SER A 14 -7.64 -4.35 16.93
C SER A 14 -7.48 -4.82 15.49
N LEU A 15 -6.70 -4.08 14.68
CA LEU A 15 -6.42 -4.43 13.29
C LEU A 15 -5.67 -5.76 13.18
N GLU A 16 -4.60 -5.94 13.96
CA GLU A 16 -3.80 -7.15 13.99
C GLU A 16 -4.64 -8.37 14.37
N LYS A 17 -5.44 -8.25 15.44
CA LYS A 17 -6.32 -9.32 15.88
C LYS A 17 -7.34 -9.71 14.80
N GLU A 18 -8.00 -8.73 14.21
CA GLU A 18 -8.99 -8.99 13.16
C GLU A 18 -8.37 -9.65 11.93
N ILE A 19 -7.22 -9.16 11.46
CA ILE A 19 -6.51 -9.75 10.33
C ILE A 19 -6.06 -11.18 10.66
N GLN A 20 -5.52 -11.43 11.85
CA GLN A 20 -5.10 -12.77 12.29
C GLN A 20 -6.27 -13.75 12.32
N GLU A 21 -7.43 -13.36 12.85
CA GLU A 21 -8.63 -14.19 12.91
C GLU A 21 -9.12 -14.56 11.51
N ILE A 22 -9.24 -13.58 10.61
CA ILE A 22 -9.67 -13.81 9.22
C ILE A 22 -8.63 -14.66 8.46
N ASN A 23 -7.34 -14.34 8.57
CA ASN A 23 -6.28 -15.09 7.91
C ASN A 23 -6.23 -16.54 8.36
N TRP A 24 -6.47 -16.82 9.65
CA TRP A 24 -6.54 -18.19 10.14
C TRP A 24 -7.64 -18.98 9.43
N ILE A 25 -8.84 -18.39 9.25
CA ILE A 25 -9.95 -19.01 8.54
C ILE A 25 -9.59 -19.25 7.06
N LEU A 26 -9.02 -18.26 6.39
CA LEU A 26 -8.58 -18.36 4.98
C LEU A 26 -7.52 -19.46 4.81
N LEU A 27 -6.56 -19.54 5.72
CA LEU A 27 -5.53 -20.60 5.73
C LEU A 27 -6.15 -22.00 5.88
N GLN A 28 -7.17 -22.18 6.72
CA GLN A 28 -7.83 -23.49 6.84
C GLN A 28 -8.59 -23.87 5.55
N LYS A 29 -9.11 -22.89 4.79
CA LYS A 29 -9.72 -23.13 3.47
C LYS A 29 -8.65 -23.58 2.47
N LEU A 30 -7.54 -22.85 2.38
CA LEU A 30 -6.44 -23.13 1.46
C LEU A 30 -5.83 -24.52 1.63
N LYS A 31 -5.76 -25.05 2.86
CA LYS A 31 -5.27 -26.43 3.11
C LYS A 31 -6.04 -27.52 2.38
N LYS A 32 -7.26 -27.24 1.93
CA LYS A 32 -8.12 -28.19 1.22
C LYS A 32 -8.01 -28.04 -0.31
N GLU A 33 -7.34 -26.99 -0.78
CA GLU A 33 -7.22 -26.67 -2.20
C GLU A 33 -6.02 -27.37 -2.85
N LYS A 34 -6.18 -27.74 -4.12
CA LYS A 34 -5.09 -28.31 -4.93
C LYS A 34 -4.15 -27.26 -5.51
N SER A 35 -4.65 -26.03 -5.69
CA SER A 35 -3.89 -24.88 -6.20
C SER A 35 -4.18 -23.68 -5.33
N ILE A 36 -3.12 -23.08 -4.76
CA ILE A 36 -3.23 -22.03 -3.75
C ILE A 36 -2.93 -20.65 -4.34
N LEU A 37 -1.91 -20.54 -5.19
CA LEU A 37 -1.29 -19.25 -5.56
C LEU A 37 -2.25 -18.27 -6.26
N ASN A 38 -3.24 -18.76 -7.01
CA ASN A 38 -4.16 -17.90 -7.77
C ASN A 38 -5.57 -17.88 -7.17
N THR A 39 -5.67 -18.13 -5.87
CA THR A 39 -6.95 -18.06 -5.15
C THR A 39 -7.12 -16.70 -4.51
N PHE A 40 -8.37 -16.26 -4.37
CA PHE A 40 -8.65 -14.99 -3.72
C PHE A 40 -8.31 -15.03 -2.22
N GLU A 41 -8.43 -16.21 -1.58
CA GLU A 41 -7.97 -16.44 -0.21
C GLU A 41 -6.48 -16.16 -0.05
N PHE A 42 -5.64 -16.63 -0.98
CA PHE A 42 -4.20 -16.36 -0.95
C PHE A 42 -3.92 -14.86 -1.14
N ILE A 43 -4.58 -14.21 -2.09
CA ILE A 43 -4.48 -12.75 -2.29
C ILE A 43 -4.83 -11.99 -1.00
N LYS A 44 -5.95 -12.32 -0.35
CA LYS A 44 -6.36 -11.70 0.93
C LYS A 44 -5.28 -11.85 2.01
N ILE A 45 -4.69 -13.04 2.15
CA ILE A 45 -3.62 -13.29 3.14
C ILE A 45 -2.37 -12.49 2.81
N SER A 46 -1.92 -12.49 1.55
CA SER A 46 -0.71 -11.78 1.13
C SER A 46 -0.84 -10.27 1.32
N PHE A 47 -1.94 -9.67 0.86
CA PHE A 47 -2.15 -8.22 1.00
C PHE A 47 -2.31 -7.79 2.46
N SER A 48 -3.06 -8.54 3.28
CA SER A 48 -3.23 -8.21 4.69
C SER A 48 -1.93 -8.32 5.49
N THR A 49 -1.08 -9.30 5.18
CA THR A 49 0.22 -9.46 5.82
C THR A 49 1.15 -8.29 5.49
N ASN A 50 1.28 -7.94 4.21
CA ASN A 50 2.10 -6.81 3.79
C ASN A 50 1.58 -5.47 4.36
N LEU A 51 0.26 -5.27 4.37
CA LEU A 51 -0.35 -4.08 4.98
C LEU A 51 0.00 -3.94 6.47
N LEU A 52 -0.06 -5.03 7.23
CA LEU A 52 0.36 -5.02 8.64
C LEU A 52 1.85 -4.74 8.80
N GLU A 53 2.69 -5.33 7.95
CA GLU A 53 4.14 -5.12 7.99
C GLU A 53 4.49 -3.65 7.77
N ASP A 54 3.92 -3.00 6.75
CA ASP A 54 4.15 -1.59 6.45
C ASP A 54 3.65 -0.68 7.58
N ILE A 55 2.45 -0.92 8.10
CA ILE A 55 1.89 -0.15 9.22
C ILE A 55 2.75 -0.29 10.48
N ASN A 56 3.19 -1.52 10.81
CA ASN A 56 4.05 -1.77 11.95
C ASN A 56 5.42 -1.12 11.78
N PHE A 57 5.97 -1.15 10.57
CA PHE A 57 7.23 -0.50 10.25
C PHE A 57 7.15 1.03 10.43
N LEU A 58 6.08 1.66 9.91
CA LEU A 58 5.81 3.09 10.10
C LEU A 58 5.69 3.45 11.59
N ASN A 59 4.95 2.65 12.37
CA ASN A 59 4.74 2.92 13.79
C ASN A 59 6.02 2.72 14.61
N MET A 60 6.83 1.70 14.29
CA MET A 60 8.11 1.41 14.94
C MET A 60 9.15 2.51 14.73
N LEU A 61 9.20 3.09 13.53
CA LEU A 61 10.17 4.12 13.18
C LEU A 61 9.73 5.54 13.53
N SER A 62 8.45 5.77 13.79
CA SER A 62 7.98 7.07 14.26
C SER A 62 8.72 7.47 15.56
N GLY A 63 9.17 8.72 15.62
CA GLY A 63 9.98 9.24 16.73
C GLY A 63 11.47 8.88 16.67
N LYS A 64 11.95 8.16 15.65
CA LYS A 64 13.39 7.89 15.46
C LYS A 64 14.02 8.98 14.60
N ASP A 65 15.20 9.47 14.98
CA ASP A 65 15.91 10.55 14.25
C ASP A 65 16.21 10.24 12.78
N ILE A 66 16.43 8.95 12.47
CA ILE A 66 16.69 8.47 11.09
C ILE A 66 15.43 8.48 10.21
N PHE A 67 14.24 8.55 10.84
CA PHE A 67 12.97 8.48 10.16
C PHE A 67 12.45 9.90 9.92
N LYS A 68 12.14 10.20 8.66
CA LYS A 68 11.75 11.53 8.18
C LYS A 68 10.41 11.44 7.49
N ILE A 69 9.66 12.54 7.44
CA ILE A 69 8.36 12.65 6.76
C ILE A 69 8.40 12.02 5.36
N ARG A 70 9.46 12.30 4.59
CA ARG A 70 9.61 11.74 3.22
C ARG A 70 9.66 10.21 3.16
N HIS A 71 10.19 9.55 4.19
CA HIS A 71 10.22 8.08 4.26
C HIS A 71 8.81 7.53 4.49
N ALA A 72 8.06 8.14 5.41
CA ALA A 72 6.67 7.79 5.65
C ALA A 72 5.81 7.99 4.39
N ASN A 73 5.96 9.12 3.69
CA ASN A 73 5.21 9.40 2.46
C ASN A 73 5.41 8.32 1.37
N ILE A 74 6.63 7.83 1.19
CA ILE A 74 6.91 6.77 0.19
C ILE A 74 6.18 5.48 0.55
N ILE A 75 6.23 5.07 1.81
CA ILE A 75 5.60 3.84 2.29
C ILE A 75 4.08 3.97 2.25
N ILE A 76 3.51 5.08 2.73
CA ILE A 76 2.06 5.32 2.72
C ILE A 76 1.53 5.39 1.27
N ARG A 77 2.29 5.98 0.34
CA ARG A 77 1.91 6.00 -1.08
C ARG A 77 1.86 4.59 -1.67
N ASP A 78 2.87 3.77 -1.40
CA ASP A 78 2.88 2.38 -1.88
C ASP A 78 1.75 1.57 -1.25
N LEU A 79 1.59 1.64 0.07
CA LEU A 79 0.50 1.02 0.80
C LEU A 79 -0.88 1.39 0.21
N LEU A 80 -1.10 2.67 -0.08
CA LEU A 80 -2.33 3.16 -0.71
C LEU A 80 -2.51 2.61 -2.13
N GLU A 81 -1.44 2.57 -2.93
CA GLU A 81 -1.44 1.96 -4.27
C GLU A 81 -1.86 0.49 -4.17
N GLN A 82 -1.23 -0.28 -3.29
CA GLN A 82 -1.54 -1.70 -3.08
C GLN A 82 -2.99 -1.90 -2.59
N VAL A 83 -3.52 -1.03 -1.72
CA VAL A 83 -4.93 -1.13 -1.28
C VAL A 83 -5.90 -0.82 -2.43
N ILE A 84 -5.61 0.15 -3.30
CA ILE A 84 -6.42 0.38 -4.50
C ILE A 84 -6.39 -0.86 -5.41
N GLU A 85 -5.22 -1.45 -5.64
CA GLU A 85 -5.10 -2.67 -6.45
C GLU A 85 -5.87 -3.84 -5.83
N PHE A 86 -5.77 -4.05 -4.51
CA PHE A 86 -6.48 -5.09 -3.79
C PHE A 86 -8.00 -4.98 -3.94
N ILE A 87 -8.56 -3.78 -3.70
CA ILE A 87 -10.01 -3.55 -3.82
C ILE A 87 -10.45 -3.77 -5.27
N TYR A 88 -9.62 -3.35 -6.23
CA TYR A 88 -9.88 -3.60 -7.65
C TYR A 88 -9.90 -5.09 -7.98
N ILE A 89 -8.92 -5.87 -7.52
CA ILE A 89 -8.85 -7.33 -7.71
C ILE A 89 -10.04 -8.02 -7.03
N ALA A 90 -10.40 -7.59 -5.82
CA ALA A 90 -11.57 -8.12 -5.09
C ALA A 90 -12.87 -7.92 -5.87
N LYS A 91 -13.01 -6.78 -6.57
CA LYS A 91 -14.15 -6.49 -7.44
C LYS A 91 -14.08 -7.20 -8.79
N ASN A 92 -12.88 -7.52 -9.27
CA ASN A 92 -12.62 -8.11 -10.59
C ASN A 92 -11.77 -9.40 -10.46
N PRO A 93 -12.29 -10.50 -9.87
CA PRO A 93 -11.50 -11.69 -9.54
C PRO A 93 -10.88 -12.41 -10.75
N GLU A 94 -11.40 -12.19 -11.94
CA GLU A 94 -10.81 -12.70 -13.19
C GLU A 94 -9.39 -12.16 -13.45
N THR A 95 -9.03 -11.05 -12.79
CA THR A 95 -7.70 -10.44 -12.88
C THR A 95 -6.65 -11.07 -11.97
N ILE A 96 -7.02 -12.02 -11.10
CA ILE A 96 -6.09 -12.66 -10.16
C ILE A 96 -4.95 -13.38 -10.88
N ASN A 97 -5.25 -14.14 -11.95
CA ASN A 97 -4.23 -14.85 -12.72
C ASN A 97 -3.22 -13.88 -13.36
N ASP A 98 -3.72 -12.79 -13.93
CA ASP A 98 -2.87 -11.70 -14.44
C ASP A 98 -2.03 -11.13 -13.30
N TYR A 99 -2.62 -10.75 -12.16
CA TYR A 99 -1.89 -10.20 -11.03
C TYR A 99 -0.78 -11.13 -10.50
N MET A 100 -1.04 -12.44 -10.46
CA MET A 100 -0.09 -13.46 -10.04
C MET A 100 0.95 -13.80 -11.12
N GLY A 101 0.79 -13.30 -12.34
CA GLY A 101 1.73 -13.50 -13.42
C GLY A 101 1.76 -14.92 -13.97
N THR A 102 0.61 -15.62 -13.97
CA THR A 102 0.51 -16.96 -14.57
C THR A 102 0.84 -16.98 -16.05
N ASN A 103 0.75 -15.83 -16.71
CA ASN A 103 1.05 -15.65 -18.13
C ASN A 103 2.55 -15.48 -18.40
N ILE A 104 3.39 -15.43 -17.37
CA ILE A 104 4.83 -15.21 -17.49
C ILE A 104 5.54 -16.54 -17.68
N ASN A 105 6.28 -16.66 -18.78
CA ASN A 105 7.26 -17.72 -18.97
C ASN A 105 8.62 -17.26 -18.40
N ILE A 106 9.03 -17.81 -17.26
CA ILE A 106 10.27 -17.43 -16.56
C ILE A 106 11.51 -17.82 -17.39
N ASP A 107 11.46 -18.96 -18.08
CA ASP A 107 12.57 -19.45 -18.91
C ASP A 107 12.85 -18.48 -20.10
N GLU A 108 11.81 -17.84 -20.62
CA GLU A 108 11.94 -16.80 -21.66
C GLU A 108 12.52 -15.47 -21.13
N LEU A 109 12.41 -15.20 -19.83
CA LEU A 109 12.97 -14.00 -19.21
C LEU A 109 14.43 -14.19 -18.86
N ASP A 110 14.78 -15.36 -18.33
CA ASP A 110 16.15 -15.71 -17.95
C ASP A 110 17.06 -15.88 -19.17
N SER A 111 16.49 -16.21 -20.33
CA SER A 111 17.20 -16.25 -21.61
C SER A 111 17.46 -14.87 -22.23
N GLN A 112 16.95 -13.78 -21.64
CA GLN A 112 17.27 -12.42 -22.11
C GLN A 112 18.65 -11.97 -21.63
N SER A 113 19.55 -11.68 -22.58
CA SER A 113 20.89 -11.16 -22.27
C SER A 113 20.91 -9.77 -21.60
N ASN A 114 19.75 -9.07 -21.57
CA ASN A 114 19.61 -7.74 -21.00
C ASN A 114 18.61 -7.77 -19.83
N LEU A 115 19.15 -7.69 -18.62
CA LEU A 115 18.40 -7.68 -17.36
C LEU A 115 17.30 -6.61 -17.31
N VAL A 116 17.59 -5.40 -17.81
CA VAL A 116 16.62 -4.27 -17.80
C VAL A 116 15.43 -4.59 -18.71
N LYS A 117 15.68 -5.15 -19.90
CA LYS A 117 14.60 -5.59 -20.79
C LYS A 117 13.80 -6.74 -20.18
N GLY A 118 14.46 -7.68 -19.52
CA GLY A 118 13.80 -8.78 -18.79
C GLY A 118 12.83 -8.26 -17.73
N LEU A 119 13.29 -7.35 -16.85
CA LEU A 119 12.46 -6.75 -15.80
C LEU A 119 11.29 -5.92 -16.34
N LEU A 120 11.51 -5.10 -17.38
CA LEU A 120 10.45 -4.33 -18.03
C LEU A 120 9.41 -5.24 -18.69
N ASN A 121 9.84 -6.38 -19.24
CA ASN A 121 8.96 -7.37 -19.82
C ASN A 121 8.17 -8.12 -18.74
N PHE A 122 8.79 -8.49 -17.62
CA PHE A 122 8.11 -9.16 -16.50
C PHE A 122 6.90 -8.35 -16.01
N GLY A 123 7.09 -7.07 -15.69
CA GLY A 123 6.00 -6.23 -15.18
C GLY A 123 4.87 -5.98 -16.18
N LYS A 124 5.19 -5.91 -17.48
CA LYS A 124 4.19 -5.68 -18.55
C LYS A 124 3.45 -6.95 -18.95
N LYS A 125 4.19 -8.05 -19.19
CA LYS A 125 3.65 -9.32 -19.70
C LYS A 125 2.79 -10.06 -18.68
N ARG A 126 2.91 -9.68 -17.40
CA ARG A 126 2.02 -10.12 -16.33
C ARG A 126 0.53 -9.97 -16.69
N TYR A 127 0.18 -8.86 -17.32
CA TYR A 127 -1.21 -8.51 -17.64
C TYR A 127 -1.51 -8.72 -19.12
N THR A 128 -2.49 -9.58 -19.44
CA THR A 128 -2.82 -9.92 -20.84
C THR A 128 -3.21 -8.69 -21.67
N ASN A 129 -3.87 -7.71 -21.06
CA ASN A 129 -4.32 -6.46 -21.70
C ASN A 129 -3.55 -5.23 -21.21
N GLY A 130 -2.35 -5.43 -20.64
CA GLY A 130 -1.56 -4.39 -19.99
C GLY A 130 -2.07 -4.00 -18.60
N ARG A 131 -1.17 -3.49 -17.75
CA ARG A 131 -1.52 -3.05 -16.39
C ARG A 131 -2.45 -1.83 -16.47
N LYS A 132 -3.63 -1.91 -15.84
CA LYS A 132 -4.47 -0.72 -15.64
C LYS A 132 -3.71 0.26 -14.73
N SER A 133 -3.76 1.55 -15.06
CA SER A 133 -3.20 2.58 -14.17
C SER A 133 -4.01 2.68 -12.87
N ILE A 134 -3.39 3.14 -11.79
CA ILE A 134 -4.07 3.39 -10.49
C ILE A 134 -5.30 4.27 -10.63
N SER A 135 -5.24 5.32 -11.46
CA SER A 135 -6.40 6.17 -11.77
C SER A 135 -7.60 5.39 -12.33
N LYS A 136 -7.35 4.40 -13.19
CA LYS A 136 -8.39 3.55 -13.80
C LYS A 136 -8.92 2.53 -12.81
N MET A 137 -8.05 1.95 -11.98
CA MET A 137 -8.48 1.04 -10.92
C MET A 137 -9.34 1.77 -9.90
N ALA A 138 -8.92 2.97 -9.48
CA ALA A 138 -9.68 3.84 -8.59
C ALA A 138 -11.04 4.24 -9.18
N ASP A 139 -11.11 4.52 -10.49
CA ASP A 139 -12.38 4.78 -11.20
C ASP A 139 -13.32 3.59 -11.07
N ASP A 140 -12.81 2.40 -11.36
CA ASP A 140 -13.56 1.15 -11.33
C ASP A 140 -14.16 0.89 -9.94
N ILE A 141 -13.40 1.14 -8.87
CA ILE A 141 -13.86 0.94 -7.49
C ILE A 141 -14.62 2.14 -6.89
N ASN A 142 -14.99 3.14 -7.72
CA ASN A 142 -15.65 4.38 -7.29
C ASN A 142 -14.87 5.18 -6.23
N GLN A 143 -13.54 5.25 -6.38
CA GLN A 143 -12.62 5.98 -5.50
C GLN A 143 -11.73 6.98 -6.26
N LYS A 144 -12.16 7.41 -7.45
CA LYS A 144 -11.43 8.40 -8.27
C LYS A 144 -11.81 9.85 -7.96
N ILE A 145 -13.06 10.08 -7.57
CA ILE A 145 -13.62 11.40 -7.32
C ILE A 145 -14.11 11.44 -5.87
N ASN A 146 -13.90 12.56 -5.19
CA ASN A 146 -14.47 12.79 -3.87
C ASN A 146 -15.99 12.79 -3.91
N THR A 147 -16.60 12.28 -2.85
CA THR A 147 -17.96 12.68 -2.47
C THR A 147 -17.84 13.84 -1.49
N ASP A 148 -18.90 14.64 -1.34
CA ASP A 148 -18.89 15.88 -0.55
C ASP A 148 -18.46 15.73 0.92
N GLU A 149 -18.35 14.49 1.42
CA GLU A 149 -18.02 14.18 2.82
C GLU A 149 -16.72 13.37 3.01
N ASN A 150 -16.06 12.86 1.96
CA ASN A 150 -14.88 11.99 2.12
C ASN A 150 -13.84 12.16 1.01
N LEU A 151 -12.56 12.21 1.43
CA LEU A 151 -11.41 12.15 0.54
C LEU A 151 -11.31 10.76 -0.09
N SER A 152 -11.25 10.70 -1.42
CA SER A 152 -11.15 9.48 -2.19
C SER A 152 -9.74 8.89 -2.12
N LEU A 153 -9.63 7.55 -2.28
CA LEU A 153 -8.31 6.90 -2.33
C LEU A 153 -7.40 7.48 -3.42
N TYR A 154 -7.96 7.89 -4.56
CA TYR A 154 -7.16 8.46 -5.65
C TYR A 154 -6.68 9.87 -5.35
N ASP A 155 -7.47 10.70 -4.67
CA ASP A 155 -7.00 12.04 -4.30
C ASP A 155 -5.90 11.97 -3.24
N MET A 156 -6.01 11.07 -2.25
CA MET A 156 -4.88 10.76 -1.36
C MET A 156 -3.64 10.33 -2.15
N TYR A 157 -3.82 9.46 -3.14
CA TYR A 157 -2.71 8.98 -3.97
C TYR A 157 -2.04 10.10 -4.75
N ARG A 158 -2.83 11.04 -5.30
CA ARG A 158 -2.30 12.21 -6.02
C ARG A 158 -1.52 13.14 -5.10
N ILE A 159 -2.06 13.45 -3.92
CA ILE A 159 -1.39 14.29 -2.92
C ILE A 159 -0.05 13.66 -2.51
N LEU A 160 -0.07 12.38 -2.13
CA LEU A 160 1.15 11.64 -1.76
C LEU A 160 2.14 11.53 -2.91
N SER A 161 1.67 11.39 -4.15
CA SER A 161 2.53 11.38 -5.33
C SER A 161 3.27 12.71 -5.51
N GLU A 162 2.58 13.84 -5.37
CA GLU A 162 3.21 15.17 -5.40
C GLU A 162 4.19 15.38 -4.25
N GLN A 163 3.83 14.97 -3.04
CA GLN A 163 4.72 15.02 -1.88
C GLN A 163 5.98 14.16 -2.09
N CYS A 164 5.85 13.00 -2.72
CA CYS A 164 6.98 12.13 -3.04
C CYS A 164 7.87 12.69 -4.17
N HIS A 165 7.27 13.22 -5.23
CA HIS A 165 8.00 13.85 -6.34
C HIS A 165 8.83 15.05 -5.87
N ASN A 166 8.32 15.80 -4.88
CA ASN A 166 9.00 16.95 -4.29
C ASN A 166 9.69 16.61 -2.95
N SER A 167 9.98 15.32 -2.70
CA SER A 167 10.44 14.86 -1.38
C SER A 167 11.72 15.52 -0.86
N TYR A 168 12.69 15.82 -1.73
CA TYR A 168 13.91 16.53 -1.33
C TYR A 168 13.68 18.03 -1.14
N PHE A 169 12.84 18.63 -1.96
CA PHE A 169 12.45 20.02 -1.78
C PHE A 169 11.76 20.22 -0.43
N ASN A 170 10.79 19.36 -0.11
CA ASN A 170 10.10 19.39 1.19
C ASN A 170 11.05 19.12 2.35
N ALA A 171 11.97 18.16 2.23
CA ALA A 171 12.95 17.89 3.29
C ALA A 171 13.88 19.09 3.57
N ILE A 172 14.27 19.85 2.55
CA ILE A 172 15.04 21.08 2.73
C ILE A 172 14.20 22.13 3.47
N LEU A 173 12.91 22.26 3.16
CA LEU A 173 12.01 23.16 3.89
C LEU A 173 11.84 22.74 5.36
N ASP A 174 11.72 21.44 5.63
CA ASP A 174 11.63 20.90 6.98
C ASP A 174 12.92 21.23 7.78
N GLU A 175 14.10 21.06 7.16
CA GLU A 175 15.40 21.39 7.78
C GLU A 175 15.55 22.90 8.07
N VAL A 176 15.11 23.76 7.13
CA VAL A 176 15.08 25.21 7.35
C VAL A 176 14.14 25.56 8.50
N GLY A 177 12.95 24.95 8.53
CA GLY A 177 11.98 25.11 9.61
C GLY A 177 12.57 24.72 10.96
N GLU A 178 13.23 23.56 11.05
CA GLU A 178 13.90 23.11 12.29
C GLU A 178 15.01 24.08 12.72
N CYS A 179 15.77 24.66 11.79
CA CYS A 179 16.77 25.68 12.12
C CYS A 179 16.15 26.97 12.65
N GLU A 180 14.99 27.38 12.13
CA GLU A 180 14.32 28.63 12.52
C GLU A 180 13.52 28.51 13.82
N THR A 181 12.88 27.36 14.05
CA THR A 181 11.95 27.16 15.18
C THR A 181 12.54 26.30 16.30
N GLY A 182 13.57 25.49 16.00
CA GLY A 182 14.07 24.45 16.89
C GLY A 182 13.14 23.23 17.02
N GLU A 183 12.05 23.18 16.26
CA GLU A 183 11.08 22.08 16.25
C GLU A 183 11.37 21.13 15.10
N SER A 184 11.35 19.82 15.37
CA SER A 184 11.67 18.77 14.39
C SER A 184 10.49 17.81 14.28
N ASP A 185 9.97 17.63 13.07
CA ASP A 185 8.96 16.64 12.78
C ASP A 185 9.60 15.25 12.67
N ARG A 186 9.86 14.65 13.84
CA ARG A 186 10.50 13.33 13.97
C ARG A 186 9.51 12.17 14.01
N ALA A 187 8.22 12.44 13.85
CA ALA A 187 7.15 11.45 13.88
C ALA A 187 6.32 11.49 12.60
N LEU A 188 5.39 10.55 12.50
CA LEU A 188 4.28 10.67 11.54
C LEU A 188 3.58 12.02 11.75
N THR A 189 3.10 12.63 10.67
CA THR A 189 2.26 13.83 10.76
C THR A 189 0.79 13.45 11.03
N GLU A 190 -0.02 14.40 11.49
CA GLU A 190 -1.47 14.16 11.68
C GLU A 190 -2.14 13.76 10.36
N GLU A 191 -1.71 14.36 9.24
CA GLU A 191 -2.14 14.01 7.89
C GLU A 191 -1.81 12.54 7.57
N GLN A 192 -0.57 12.11 7.82
CA GLN A 192 -0.14 10.74 7.55
C GLN A 192 -0.90 9.71 8.38
N VAL A 193 -1.12 9.98 9.67
CA VAL A 193 -1.94 9.10 10.53
C VAL A 193 -3.37 9.03 10.01
N THR A 194 -3.93 10.16 9.57
CA THR A 194 -5.27 10.20 8.97
C THR A 194 -5.36 9.36 7.70
N TYR A 195 -4.38 9.48 6.79
CA TYR A 195 -4.30 8.65 5.59
C TYR A 195 -4.22 7.17 5.93
N ILE A 196 -3.37 6.77 6.87
CA ILE A 196 -3.24 5.36 7.27
C ILE A 196 -4.58 4.83 7.80
N VAL A 197 -5.29 5.58 8.65
CA VAL A 197 -6.61 5.17 9.16
C VAL A 197 -7.64 5.04 8.04
N LEU A 198 -7.67 5.96 7.08
CA LEU A 198 -8.56 5.88 5.93
C LEU A 198 -8.23 4.67 5.05
N ILE A 199 -6.94 4.42 4.79
CA ILE A 199 -6.46 3.26 4.04
C ILE A 199 -6.90 1.96 4.72
N ILE A 200 -6.67 1.82 6.04
CA ILE A 200 -7.10 0.66 6.83
C ILE A 200 -8.62 0.44 6.69
N ASN A 201 -9.41 1.51 6.84
CA ASN A 201 -10.87 1.43 6.76
C ASN A 201 -11.35 0.95 5.37
N HIS A 202 -10.74 1.45 4.30
CA HIS A 202 -11.07 1.02 2.94
C HIS A 202 -10.62 -0.42 2.67
N PHE A 203 -9.44 -0.80 3.14
CA PHE A 203 -8.94 -2.16 3.04
C PHE A 203 -9.88 -3.15 3.75
N LEU A 204 -10.22 -2.90 5.02
CA LEU A 204 -11.07 -3.78 5.81
C LEU A 204 -12.48 -3.96 5.22
N LYS A 205 -13.03 -2.93 4.56
CA LYS A 205 -14.33 -3.05 3.86
C LYS A 205 -14.31 -4.09 2.72
N ALA A 206 -13.18 -4.24 2.02
CA ALA A 206 -13.02 -5.23 0.95
C ALA A 206 -12.43 -6.57 1.46
N TYR A 207 -11.70 -6.52 2.58
CA TYR A 207 -11.03 -7.68 3.16
C TYR A 207 -11.93 -8.58 4.00
N ARG A 208 -12.98 -8.02 4.61
CA ARG A 208 -14.05 -8.81 5.27
C ARG A 208 -14.82 -9.66 4.25
#